data_AF-A0A920I8Z3-F1
#
_entry.id   AF-A0A920I8Z3-F1
#
_cell.length_a   1.000
_cell.length_b   1.000
_cell.length_c   1.000
_cell.angle_alpha   90.00
_cell.angle_beta   90.00
_cell.angle_gamma   90.00
#
_symmetry.space_group_name_H-M   'P 1'
#
loop_
_entity.id
_entity.type
_entity.pdbx_description
1 polymer ?
#
loop_
_entity_poly.entity_id
_entity_poly.type
_entity_poly.pdbx_seq_one_letter_code
_entity_poly.pdbx_strand_id
1 'polypeptide(L)' 'MFLLVGGTTVASEEVAFDLVEKNQIYEIRYYEPMLVAEVEYTGDNGGFGALFNYISGANIYSSKKFI' A
#
# COMPACT_ATOMS: atom_id res chain seq x y z
N MET A 1 -16.84 37.16 5.16
CA MET A 1 -17.00 35.70 5.28
C MET A 1 -15.82 35.05 4.58
N PHE A 2 -14.87 34.48 5.30
CA PHE A 2 -13.67 33.85 4.72
C PHE A 2 -13.86 32.33 4.85
N LEU A 3 -13.96 31.62 3.73
CA LEU A 3 -14.08 30.16 3.70
C LEU A 3 -12.68 29.56 3.61
N LEU A 4 -12.19 29.04 4.73
CA LEU A 4 -10.98 28.23 4.79
C LEU A 4 -11.36 26.81 4.33
N VAL A 5 -11.16 26.53 3.04
CA VAL A 5 -11.20 25.15 2.52
C VAL A 5 -9.88 24.49 2.91
N GLY A 6 -9.86 23.84 4.06
CA GLY A 6 -8.79 22.90 4.41
C GLY A 6 -8.97 21.62 3.61
N GLY A 7 -8.04 21.32 2.70
CA GLY A 7 -7.99 20.00 2.06
C GLY A 7 -7.57 18.95 3.09
N THR A 8 -8.31 17.85 3.17
CA THR A 8 -7.86 16.66 3.90
C THR A 8 -6.67 16.09 3.14
N THR A 9 -5.47 16.15 3.73
CA THR A 9 -4.34 15.37 3.21
C THR A 9 -4.65 13.91 3.46
N VAL A 10 -4.82 13.12 2.39
CA VAL A 10 -4.84 11.66 2.51
C VAL A 10 -3.41 11.23 2.79
N ALA A 11 -3.13 10.87 4.04
CA ALA A 11 -1.91 10.17 4.39
C ALA A 11 -2.12 8.69 4.06
N SER A 12 -1.59 8.25 2.91
CA SER A 12 -1.52 6.83 2.59
C SER A 12 -0.50 6.17 3.52
N GLU A 13 -0.81 4.98 4.02
CA GLU A 13 0.13 4.19 4.82
C GLU A 13 1.24 3.68 3.89
N GLU A 14 2.39 4.36 3.89
CA GLU A 14 3.59 3.88 3.21
C GLU A 14 4.37 2.92 4.13
N VAL A 15 4.95 1.88 3.52
CA VAL A 15 5.82 0.95 4.25
C VAL A 15 7.05 1.71 4.73
N ALA A 16 7.29 1.70 6.03
CA ALA A 16 8.48 2.30 6.62
C ALA A 16 9.75 1.55 6.15
N PHE A 17 10.82 2.30 5.90
CA PHE A 17 12.11 1.77 5.51
C PHE A 17 13.22 2.65 6.07
N ASP A 18 14.39 2.04 6.28
CA ASP A 18 15.61 2.78 6.57
C ASP A 18 16.33 3.13 5.27
N LEU A 19 16.62 4.42 5.07
CA LEU A 19 17.41 4.86 3.92
C LEU A 19 18.89 4.57 4.17
N VAL A 20 19.45 3.63 3.41
CA VAL A 20 20.86 3.23 3.52
C VAL A 20 21.74 4.16 2.69
N GLU A 21 21.33 4.45 1.44
CA GLU A 21 22.05 5.33 0.53
C GLU A 21 21.09 5.98 -0.47
N LYS A 22 21.38 7.22 -0.90
CA LYS A 22 20.65 7.91 -1.96
C LYS A 22 21.59 8.77 -2.80
N ASN A 23 21.37 8.76 -4.11
CA ASN A 23 21.94 9.74 -5.03
C ASN A 23 20.86 10.29 -5.97
N GLN A 24 21.26 10.93 -7.07
CA GLN A 24 20.33 11.52 -8.03
C GLN A 24 19.61 10.50 -8.94
N ILE A 25 20.07 9.26 -8.97
CA ILE A 25 19.64 8.23 -9.93
C ILE A 25 18.93 7.07 -9.21
N TYR A 26 19.32 6.74 -7.98
CA TYR A 26 18.72 5.64 -7.21
C TYR A 26 18.74 5.85 -5.69
N GLU A 27 18.00 4.98 -5.00
CA GLU A 27 17.96 4.85 -3.54
C GLU A 27 18.15 3.38 -3.14
N ILE A 28 18.89 3.15 -2.06
CA ILE A 28 19.03 1.86 -1.39
C ILE A 28 18.23 1.94 -0.08
N ARG A 29 17.22 1.08 0.04
CA ARG A 29 16.28 1.05 1.16
C ARG A 29 16.32 -0.31 1.84
N TYR A 30 16.39 -0.33 3.16
CA TYR A 30 16.25 -1.53 3.98
C TYR A 30 14.82 -1.63 4.51
N TYR A 31 14.18 -2.76 4.27
CA TYR A 31 12.84 -3.08 4.76
C TYR A 31 12.94 -4.15 5.84
N GLU A 32 12.31 -3.90 6.98
CA GLU A 32 12.14 -4.94 8.00
C GLU A 32 11.22 -6.07 7.48
N PRO A 33 11.36 -7.30 7.99
CA PRO A 33 10.44 -8.39 7.66
C PRO A 33 8.98 -8.00 7.95
N MET A 34 8.12 -8.15 6.95
CA MET A 34 6.70 -7.81 7.06
C MET A 34 5.79 -8.90 6.47
N LEU A 35 4.53 -8.90 6.90
CA LEU A 35 3.50 -9.76 6.32
C LEU A 35 2.90 -9.08 5.09
N VAL A 36 2.89 -9.80 3.97
CA VAL A 36 2.32 -9.34 2.70
C VAL A 36 1.28 -10.35 2.21
N ALA A 37 0.27 -9.85 1.50
CA ALA A 37 -0.61 -10.69 0.72
C ALA A 37 -0.06 -10.74 -0.72
N GLU A 38 0.13 -11.95 -1.23
CA GLU A 38 0.62 -12.21 -2.58
C GLU A 38 -0.33 -13.16 -3.30
N VAL A 39 -0.41 -13.04 -4.62
CA VAL A 39 -1.19 -13.94 -5.47
C VAL A 39 -0.30 -14.39 -6.62
N GLU A 40 -0.02 -15.69 -6.68
CA GLU A 40 0.56 -16.31 -7.86
C GLU A 40 -0.50 -16.45 -8.94
N TYR A 41 -0.18 -16.05 -10.17
CA TYR A 41 -1.14 -16.11 -11.27
C TYR A 41 -0.43 -16.44 -12.60
N THR A 42 -1.04 -17.33 -13.37
CA THR A 42 -0.44 -17.89 -14.60
C THR A 42 -1.22 -17.53 -15.88
N GLY A 43 -1.97 -16.41 -15.91
CA GLY A 43 -2.82 -16.00 -17.04
C GLY A 43 -3.07 -14.48 -17.13
N ASP A 44 -4.25 -14.06 -17.60
CA ASP A 44 -4.62 -12.64 -17.82
C ASP A 44 -5.13 -11.86 -16.58
N ASN A 45 -4.32 -10.93 -16.07
CA ASN A 45 -4.65 -9.72 -15.29
C ASN A 45 -5.58 -9.79 -14.04
N GLY A 46 -5.80 -10.95 -13.42
CA GLY A 46 -6.65 -11.08 -12.22
C GLY A 46 -5.99 -10.72 -10.88
N GLY A 47 -4.66 -10.68 -10.81
CA GLY A 47 -3.91 -10.62 -9.55
C GLY A 47 -4.21 -9.39 -8.68
N PHE A 48 -4.23 -8.20 -9.29
CA PHE A 48 -4.58 -6.97 -8.56
C PHE A 48 -6.02 -7.01 -8.03
N GLY A 49 -6.98 -7.47 -8.85
CA GLY A 49 -8.38 -7.58 -8.43
C GLY A 49 -8.56 -8.53 -7.24
N ALA A 50 -7.82 -9.65 -7.22
CA ALA A 50 -7.81 -10.58 -6.11
C ALA A 50 -7.28 -9.93 -4.82
N LEU A 51 -6.14 -9.24 -4.89
CA LEU A 51 -5.57 -8.51 -3.75
C LEU A 51 -6.50 -7.39 -3.27
N PHE A 52 -7.07 -6.62 -4.20
CA PHE A 52 -8.00 -5.53 -3.91
C PHE A 52 -9.25 -6.03 -3.19
N ASN A 53 -9.85 -7.13 -3.65
CA ASN A 53 -11.00 -7.74 -2.99
C ASN A 53 -10.65 -8.23 -1.58
N TYR A 54 -9.49 -8.88 -1.43
CA TYR A 54 -9.03 -9.39 -0.15
C TYR A 54 -8.90 -8.29 0.92
N ILE A 55 -8.24 -7.16 0.59
CA ILE A 55 -8.11 -6.03 1.51
C ILE A 55 -9.43 -5.26 1.71
N SER A 56 -10.37 -5.39 0.78
CA SER A 56 -11.72 -4.78 0.84
C SER A 56 -12.72 -5.59 1.67
N GLY A 57 -12.30 -6.68 2.30
CA GLY A 57 -13.14 -7.49 3.19
C GLY A 57 -13.49 -8.87 2.64
N ALA A 58 -12.98 -9.27 1.47
CA ALA A 58 -13.11 -10.65 0.99
C ALA A 58 -12.08 -11.59 1.65
N ASN A 59 -12.05 -11.59 2.98
CA ASN A 59 -11.26 -12.47 3.83
C ASN A 59 -12.15 -13.11 4.90
N ILE A 60 -11.64 -14.14 5.58
CA ILE A 60 -12.43 -14.92 6.56
C ILE A 60 -12.95 -14.11 7.75
N TYR A 61 -12.40 -12.91 7.98
CA TYR A 61 -12.79 -12.03 9.07
C TYR A 61 -13.65 -10.84 8.61
N SER A 62 -14.03 -10.78 7.32
CA SER A 62 -14.75 -9.66 6.70
C SER A 62 -14.13 -8.27 7.00
N SER A 63 -12.84 -8.26 7.29
CA SER A 63 -12.13 -7.09 7.80
C SER A 63 -11.57 -6.26 6.66
N LYS A 64 -11.67 -4.93 6.75
CA LYS A 64 -11.16 -4.01 5.72
C LYS A 64 -9.84 -3.40 6.18
N LYS A 65 -8.80 -3.50 5.35
CA LYS A 65 -7.60 -2.70 5.51
C LYS A 65 -7.84 -1.37 4.80
N PHE A 66 -7.89 -0.29 5.56
CA PHE A 66 -7.96 1.06 5.00
C PHE A 66 -6.55 1.44 4.54
N ILE A 67 -6.43 1.80 3.28
CA ILE A 67 -5.23 2.34 2.61
C ILE A 67 -5.60 3.64 1.92
#